data_AF-G1VDW3-F1
#
_entry.id   AF-G1VDW3-F1
#
_cell.length_a   1.000
_cell.length_b   1.000
_cell.length_c   1.000
_cell.angle_alpha   90.00
_cell.angle_beta   90.00
_cell.angle_gamma   90.00
#
_symmetry.space_group_name_H-M   'P 1'
#
loop_
_entity.id
_entity.type
_entity.pdbx_description
1 polymer ?
#
loop_
_entity_poly.entity_id
_entity_poly.type
_entity_poly.pdbx_seq_one_letter_code
_entity_poly.pdbx_strand_id
1 'polypeptide(L)'
;MKTLSVRQPWASLLVSGLKDIENRTWAPNYKGRILIHASSTKVPKNFADRTIFNVNNEIENNQMFGNFPEYEDLEYSAIIGYVTVNGDSDDSTSVWAVPVEHQWHIEDAYIFDEPIRGIKGKLNLFETPEIDENNLPPAHKLVRRVPRLEGDCLVVPLTESSLDDIVEDGLLHLSVTDEVVALLEKPIEEQTTAEDIFKDVFTVRLESPTRTMTFEVAEMGYWDYQLEDGSSLKAINWNMEEINYFDMVFKLKM
;
A
#
# COMPACT_ATOMS: atom_id res chain seq x y z
N MET A 1 -15.21 20.43 -11.98
CA MET A 1 -15.10 19.89 -10.61
C MET A 1 -13.84 20.39 -9.93
N LYS A 2 -13.82 20.39 -8.59
CA LYS A 2 -12.61 20.66 -7.80
C LYS A 2 -11.57 19.56 -8.06
N THR A 3 -10.32 19.96 -8.17
CA THR A 3 -9.19 19.06 -8.43
C THR A 3 -8.05 19.35 -7.46
N LEU A 4 -7.44 18.30 -6.93
CA LEU A 4 -6.24 18.38 -6.09
C LEU A 4 -5.05 17.77 -6.83
N SER A 5 -3.96 18.52 -6.96
CA SER A 5 -2.70 17.95 -7.43
C SER A 5 -1.95 17.30 -6.28
N VAL A 6 -1.57 16.03 -6.46
CA VAL A 6 -0.89 15.20 -5.47
C VAL A 6 0.36 14.59 -6.09
N ARG A 7 1.44 14.44 -5.33
CA ARG A 7 2.67 13.79 -5.83
C ARG A 7 2.50 12.28 -5.87
N GLN A 8 3.19 11.61 -6.79
CA GLN A 8 3.32 10.16 -6.73
C GLN A 8 4.25 9.73 -5.58
N PRO A 9 4.03 8.54 -4.99
CA PRO A 9 2.99 7.54 -5.30
C PRO A 9 1.60 7.84 -4.68
N TRP A 10 1.51 8.89 -3.86
CA TRP A 10 0.31 9.19 -3.07
C TRP A 10 -0.95 9.43 -3.91
N ALA A 11 -0.81 10.04 -5.09
CA ALA A 11 -1.94 10.26 -5.99
C ALA A 11 -2.63 8.94 -6.38
N SER A 12 -1.85 7.95 -6.80
CA SER A 12 -2.38 6.62 -7.16
C SER A 12 -2.89 5.84 -5.96
N LEU A 13 -2.24 5.97 -4.78
CA LEU A 13 -2.72 5.35 -3.54
C LEU A 13 -4.09 5.91 -3.12
N LEU A 14 -4.34 7.21 -3.33
CA LEU A 14 -5.63 7.83 -3.05
C LEU A 14 -6.73 7.30 -3.98
N VAL A 15 -6.52 7.32 -5.30
CA VAL A 15 -7.59 6.90 -6.25
C VAL A 15 -7.84 5.40 -6.27
N SER A 16 -6.87 4.60 -5.84
CA SER A 16 -7.06 3.15 -5.62
C SER A 16 -7.82 2.84 -4.32
N GLY A 17 -7.95 3.82 -3.42
CA GLY A 17 -8.56 3.62 -2.10
C GLY A 17 -7.66 2.87 -1.12
N LEU A 18 -6.38 2.68 -1.44
CA LEU A 18 -5.40 2.08 -0.54
C LEU A 18 -4.94 3.06 0.55
N LYS A 19 -4.97 4.37 0.25
CA LYS A 19 -4.69 5.46 1.18
C LYS A 19 -5.97 6.24 1.48
N ASP A 20 -6.33 6.31 2.76
CA ASP A 20 -7.58 6.90 3.28
C ASP A 20 -7.41 8.31 3.86
N ILE A 21 -6.17 8.77 4.05
CA ILE A 21 -5.86 10.11 4.57
C ILE A 21 -5.03 10.90 3.57
N GLU A 22 -5.43 12.13 3.28
CA GLU A 22 -4.59 13.12 2.59
C GLU A 22 -4.10 14.18 3.58
N ASN A 23 -2.78 14.31 3.73
CA ASN A 23 -2.15 15.17 4.73
C ASN A 23 -1.88 16.57 4.18
N ARG A 24 -2.37 17.62 4.85
CA ARG A 24 -2.22 19.03 4.43
C ARG A 24 -1.96 19.96 5.62
N THR A 25 -1.45 21.14 5.31
CA THR A 25 -1.30 22.25 6.28
C THR A 25 -2.46 23.24 6.19
N TRP A 26 -3.57 22.84 5.58
CA TRP A 26 -4.76 23.68 5.39
C TRP A 26 -6.01 22.81 5.30
N ALA A 27 -7.11 23.30 5.88
CA ALA A 27 -8.39 22.62 5.91
C ALA A 27 -8.99 22.43 4.50
N PRO A 28 -9.74 21.35 4.25
CA PRO A 28 -10.48 21.21 3.02
C PRO A 28 -11.61 22.25 2.99
N ASN A 29 -11.42 23.34 2.25
CA ASN A 29 -12.46 24.34 2.00
C ASN A 29 -13.64 23.82 1.14
N TYR A 30 -13.68 22.50 0.91
CA TYR A 30 -14.71 21.79 0.15
C TYR A 30 -14.79 20.34 0.67
N LYS A 31 -16.01 19.89 0.99
CA LYS A 31 -16.33 18.48 1.26
C LYS A 31 -17.19 17.95 0.11
N GLY A 32 -16.89 16.75 -0.34
CA GLY A 32 -17.48 16.15 -1.53
C GLY A 32 -16.44 15.62 -2.50
N ARG A 33 -16.87 15.31 -3.72
CA ARG A 33 -16.03 14.67 -4.72
C ARG A 33 -15.00 15.63 -5.32
N ILE A 34 -13.75 15.19 -5.34
CA ILE A 34 -12.65 15.90 -5.98
C ILE A 34 -11.93 14.99 -6.97
N LEU A 35 -11.43 15.58 -8.03
CA LEU A 35 -10.53 14.91 -8.97
C LEU A 35 -9.11 14.88 -8.40
N ILE A 36 -8.37 13.79 -8.65
CA ILE A 36 -6.96 13.67 -8.25
C ILE A 36 -6.09 13.78 -9.50
N HIS A 37 -5.26 14.82 -9.53
CA HIS A 37 -4.25 15.04 -10.54
C HIS A 37 -2.89 14.53 -10.02
N ALA A 38 -2.30 13.55 -10.71
CA ALA A 38 -0.94 13.10 -10.47
C ALA A 38 0.06 14.17 -10.95
N SER A 39 0.86 14.71 -10.03
CA SER A 39 1.93 15.67 -10.31
C SER A 39 2.91 15.15 -11.36
N SER A 40 3.64 16.05 -12.02
CA SER A 40 4.77 15.69 -12.89
C SER A 40 6.04 15.26 -12.12
N THR A 41 6.05 15.41 -10.79
CA THR A 41 7.19 15.02 -9.95
C THR A 41 7.32 13.50 -9.89
N LYS A 42 8.45 12.98 -10.36
CA LYS A 42 8.77 11.55 -10.30
C LYS A 42 9.02 11.08 -8.86
N VAL A 43 8.65 9.83 -8.58
CA VAL A 43 9.03 9.14 -7.34
C VAL A 43 10.57 9.05 -7.29
N PRO A 44 11.23 9.50 -6.21
CA PRO A 44 12.67 9.32 -6.05
C PRO A 44 13.06 7.85 -6.05
N LYS A 45 14.23 7.50 -6.60
CA LYS A 45 14.70 6.09 -6.61
C LYS A 45 14.85 5.49 -5.20
N ASN A 46 15.20 6.32 -4.23
CA ASN A 46 15.33 5.96 -2.82
C ASN A 46 14.07 6.35 -2.03
N PHE A 47 12.89 6.20 -2.63
CA PHE A 47 11.63 6.52 -1.97
C PHE A 47 11.38 5.58 -0.77
N ALA A 48 11.62 4.27 -0.94
CA ALA A 48 11.49 3.28 0.13
C ALA A 48 12.37 3.64 1.34
N ASP A 49 13.67 3.91 1.12
CA ASP A 49 14.64 4.31 2.14
C ASP A 49 14.25 5.58 2.94
N ARG A 50 13.38 6.42 2.38
CA ARG A 50 12.95 7.70 2.96
C ARG A 50 11.54 7.68 3.52
N THR A 51 10.85 6.56 3.36
CA THR A 51 9.46 6.39 3.77
C THR A 51 9.44 5.72 5.13
N ILE A 52 8.44 6.08 5.95
CA ILE A 52 8.25 5.44 7.25
C ILE A 52 8.02 3.95 7.03
N PHE A 53 8.70 3.11 7.80
CA PHE A 53 8.70 1.65 7.69
C PHE A 53 7.28 1.07 7.50
N ASN A 54 6.35 1.43 8.38
CA ASN A 54 4.96 0.94 8.30
C ASN A 54 4.25 1.34 7.00
N VAL A 55 4.53 2.54 6.47
CA VAL A 55 3.96 3.01 5.20
C VAL A 55 4.58 2.27 4.02
N ASN A 56 5.88 2.00 4.08
CA ASN A 56 6.58 1.24 3.07
C ASN A 56 6.04 -0.19 2.98
N ASN A 57 5.84 -0.85 4.12
CA ASN A 57 5.28 -2.20 4.22
C ASN A 57 3.89 -2.31 3.56
N GLU A 58 3.04 -1.31 3.76
CA GLU A 58 1.73 -1.25 3.07
C GLU A 58 1.89 -1.19 1.56
N ILE A 59 2.82 -0.37 1.05
CA ILE A 59 3.03 -0.23 -0.39
C ILE A 59 3.62 -1.51 -0.96
N GLU A 60 4.67 -2.07 -0.35
CA GLU A 60 5.35 -3.29 -0.80
C GLU A 60 4.39 -4.48 -0.90
N ASN A 61 3.58 -4.72 0.15
CA ASN A 61 2.56 -5.76 0.10
C ASN A 61 1.55 -5.51 -1.03
N ASN A 62 1.05 -4.29 -1.20
CA ASN A 62 0.09 -3.99 -2.26
C ASN A 62 0.71 -4.07 -3.67
N GLN A 63 2.02 -3.84 -3.84
CA GLN A 63 2.73 -4.10 -5.09
C GLN A 63 2.88 -5.60 -5.36
N MET A 64 3.34 -6.35 -4.36
CA MET A 64 3.49 -7.81 -4.43
C MET A 64 2.17 -8.50 -4.75
N PHE A 65 1.07 -8.08 -4.11
CA PHE A 65 -0.27 -8.58 -4.37
C PHE A 65 -0.87 -8.05 -5.68
N GLY A 66 -0.17 -7.14 -6.38
CA GLY A 66 -0.58 -6.46 -7.60
C GLY A 66 -1.90 -5.69 -7.46
N ASN A 67 -2.07 -5.03 -6.32
CA ASN A 67 -3.09 -4.00 -6.08
C ASN A 67 -2.57 -2.60 -6.45
N PHE A 68 -1.25 -2.42 -6.43
CA PHE A 68 -0.57 -1.18 -6.73
C PHE A 68 0.53 -1.43 -7.78
N PRO A 69 0.66 -0.59 -8.83
CA PRO A 69 1.69 -0.78 -9.84
C PRO A 69 3.08 -0.38 -9.32
N GLU A 70 4.12 -0.80 -10.04
CA GLU A 70 5.48 -0.31 -9.81
C GLU A 70 5.60 1.20 -10.02
N TYR A 71 6.52 1.85 -9.31
CA TYR A 71 6.68 3.32 -9.35
C TYR A 71 6.96 3.87 -10.76
N GLU A 72 7.58 3.04 -11.59
CA GLU A 72 7.95 3.31 -12.97
C GLU A 72 6.74 3.38 -13.90
N ASP A 73 5.71 2.60 -13.58
CA ASP A 73 4.47 2.44 -14.35
C ASP A 73 3.37 3.42 -13.93
N LEU A 74 3.60 4.24 -12.90
CA LEU A 74 2.66 5.26 -12.46
C LEU A 74 2.42 6.32 -13.55
N GLU A 75 1.19 6.80 -13.65
CA GLU A 75 0.84 7.94 -14.52
C GLU A 75 1.26 9.27 -13.88
N TYR A 76 1.68 10.23 -14.70
CA TYR A 76 2.13 11.55 -14.26
C TYR A 76 1.53 12.65 -15.15
N SER A 77 1.33 13.85 -14.60
CA SER A 77 0.78 15.01 -15.32
C SER A 77 -0.60 14.76 -15.94
N ALA A 78 -1.44 14.05 -15.21
CA ALA A 78 -2.78 13.67 -15.64
C ALA A 78 -3.75 13.61 -14.45
N ILE A 79 -5.04 13.75 -14.72
CA ILE A 79 -6.08 13.38 -13.76
C ILE A 79 -6.32 11.87 -13.89
N ILE A 80 -6.16 11.15 -12.79
CA ILE A 80 -6.10 9.68 -12.78
C ILE A 80 -7.32 9.04 -12.11
N GLY A 81 -8.22 9.85 -11.55
CA GLY A 81 -9.40 9.38 -10.85
C GLY A 81 -10.00 10.46 -9.97
N TYR A 82 -10.85 10.03 -9.05
CA TYR A 82 -11.49 10.89 -8.08
C TYR A 82 -11.70 10.19 -6.75
N VAL A 83 -11.90 11.01 -5.73
CA VAL A 83 -12.20 10.56 -4.37
C VAL A 83 -13.22 11.51 -3.74
N THR A 84 -13.84 11.10 -2.64
CA THR A 84 -14.71 11.95 -1.83
C THR A 84 -13.97 12.39 -0.57
N VAL A 85 -13.92 13.70 -0.33
CA VAL A 85 -13.44 14.26 0.94
C VAL A 85 -14.62 14.38 1.89
N ASN A 86 -14.64 13.59 2.96
CA ASN A 86 -15.78 13.53 3.90
C ASN A 86 -15.48 14.24 5.23
N GLY A 87 -14.21 14.32 5.62
CA GLY A 87 -13.79 14.81 6.94
C GLY A 87 -12.44 15.49 6.95
N ASP A 88 -12.10 16.03 8.12
CA ASP A 88 -10.82 16.64 8.44
C ASP A 88 -10.57 16.44 9.95
N SER A 89 -9.37 16.06 10.33
CA SER A 89 -8.93 15.85 11.72
C SER A 89 -7.43 16.12 11.85
N ASP A 90 -6.87 15.93 13.04
CA ASP A 90 -5.43 15.95 13.32
C ASP A 90 -4.96 14.72 14.13
N ASP A 91 -5.85 13.79 14.45
CA ASP A 91 -5.66 12.65 15.36
C ASP A 91 -6.02 11.28 14.76
N SER A 92 -6.05 11.15 13.43
CA SER A 92 -6.33 9.87 12.76
C SER A 92 -5.29 8.81 13.13
N THR A 93 -5.77 7.59 13.39
CA THR A 93 -4.93 6.42 13.69
C THR A 93 -4.51 5.65 12.45
N SER A 94 -4.90 6.12 11.25
CA SER A 94 -4.49 5.48 10.00
C SER A 94 -2.96 5.51 9.85
N VAL A 95 -2.38 4.41 9.36
CA VAL A 95 -0.97 4.35 8.95
C VAL A 95 -0.61 5.42 7.92
N TRP A 96 -1.59 6.02 7.25
CA TRP A 96 -1.38 7.05 6.25
C TRP A 96 -1.35 8.48 6.82
N ALA A 97 -1.66 8.65 8.10
CA ALA A 97 -1.74 9.94 8.78
C ALA A 97 -0.35 10.38 9.28
N VAL A 98 0.04 11.63 8.95
CA VAL A 98 1.26 12.25 9.51
C VAL A 98 0.86 13.33 10.53
N PRO A 99 1.75 13.73 11.46
CA PRO A 99 1.44 14.73 12.48
C PRO A 99 1.38 16.15 11.86
N VAL A 100 0.26 16.46 11.20
CA VAL A 100 -0.08 17.75 10.59
C VAL A 100 -1.48 18.18 11.03
N GLU A 101 -1.75 19.48 10.95
CA GLU A 101 -3.02 20.10 11.41
C GLU A 101 -4.26 19.62 10.66
N HIS A 102 -4.11 19.12 9.43
CA HIS A 102 -5.24 18.72 8.59
C HIS A 102 -4.99 17.39 7.90
N GLN A 103 -5.74 16.38 8.33
CA GLN A 103 -5.78 15.03 7.80
C GLN A 103 -7.15 14.84 7.15
N TRP A 104 -7.21 15.01 5.84
CA TRP A 104 -8.44 14.92 5.09
C TRP A 104 -8.86 13.47 4.96
N HIS A 105 -10.08 13.15 5.38
CA HIS A 105 -10.62 11.79 5.31
C HIS A 105 -11.15 11.54 3.91
N ILE A 106 -10.61 10.50 3.28
CA ILE A 106 -10.84 10.14 1.89
C ILE A 106 -11.64 8.84 1.83
N GLU A 107 -12.75 8.86 1.08
CA GLU A 107 -13.60 7.71 0.82
C GLU A 107 -14.03 7.66 -0.65
N ASP A 108 -14.70 6.58 -1.05
CA ASP A 108 -15.26 6.42 -2.40
C ASP A 108 -14.28 6.78 -3.52
N ALA A 109 -13.11 6.16 -3.46
CA ALA A 109 -12.07 6.29 -4.45
C ALA A 109 -12.38 5.50 -5.73
N TYR A 110 -12.13 6.11 -6.88
CA TYR A 110 -12.27 5.50 -8.20
C TYR A 110 -11.08 5.87 -9.09
N ILE A 111 -10.59 4.87 -9.81
CA ILE A 111 -9.54 4.98 -10.82
C ILE A 111 -10.22 5.25 -12.16
N PHE A 112 -9.77 6.24 -12.91
CA PHE A 112 -10.23 6.43 -14.29
C PHE A 112 -9.64 5.34 -15.19
N ASP A 113 -10.48 4.77 -16.06
CA ASP A 113 -10.06 3.75 -17.02
C ASP A 113 -8.99 4.31 -17.98
N GLU A 114 -9.11 5.60 -18.33
CA GLU A 114 -8.13 6.34 -19.11
C GLU A 114 -7.77 7.66 -18.41
N PRO A 115 -6.47 7.94 -18.17
CA PRO A 115 -6.06 9.17 -17.52
C PRO A 115 -6.24 10.39 -18.44
N ILE A 116 -6.69 11.50 -17.86
CA ILE A 116 -6.96 12.74 -18.59
C ILE A 116 -5.70 13.60 -18.60
N ARG A 117 -5.06 13.67 -19.76
CA ARG A 117 -3.81 14.41 -19.98
C ARG A 117 -4.07 15.83 -20.48
N GLY A 118 -3.04 16.66 -20.49
CA GLY A 118 -3.10 18.04 -20.99
C GLY A 118 -3.65 19.06 -19.99
N ILE A 119 -3.98 18.63 -18.76
CA ILE A 119 -4.36 19.50 -17.66
C ILE A 119 -3.12 19.76 -16.80
N LYS A 120 -2.78 21.03 -16.59
CA LYS A 120 -1.64 21.39 -15.74
C LYS A 120 -2.07 21.46 -14.28
N GLY A 121 -1.44 20.65 -13.43
CA GLY A 121 -1.60 20.72 -11.98
C GLY A 121 -1.30 22.11 -11.40
N LYS A 122 -2.01 22.46 -10.32
CA LYS A 122 -1.90 23.76 -9.62
C LYS A 122 -1.81 23.55 -8.11
N LEU A 123 -1.35 24.58 -7.40
CA LEU A 123 -1.40 24.63 -5.94
C LEU A 123 -2.86 24.78 -5.47
N ASN A 124 -3.13 24.29 -4.26
CA ASN A 124 -4.46 24.25 -3.64
C ASN A 124 -5.49 23.53 -4.51
N LEU A 125 -6.76 23.54 -4.09
CA LEU A 125 -7.85 23.08 -4.94
C LEU A 125 -8.02 24.05 -6.12
N PHE A 126 -8.10 23.50 -7.34
CA PHE A 126 -8.37 24.26 -8.54
C PHE A 126 -9.60 23.72 -9.29
N GLU A 127 -10.17 24.55 -10.18
CA GLU A 127 -11.27 24.15 -11.03
C GLU A 127 -10.79 23.46 -12.30
N THR A 128 -11.43 22.34 -12.64
CA THR A 128 -11.36 21.66 -13.93
C THR A 128 -12.76 21.68 -14.52
N PRO A 129 -13.14 22.74 -15.28
CA PRO A 129 -14.50 22.93 -15.78
C PRO A 129 -14.89 21.93 -16.89
N GLU A 130 -13.93 21.25 -17.50
CA GLU A 130 -14.16 20.26 -18.55
C GLU A 130 -14.83 18.98 -18.03
N ILE A 131 -14.85 18.78 -16.70
CA ILE A 131 -15.39 17.60 -16.03
C ILE A 131 -16.38 18.07 -14.95
N ASP A 132 -17.60 17.51 -14.99
CA ASP A 132 -18.63 17.75 -13.99
C ASP A 132 -19.24 16.44 -13.48
N GLU A 133 -20.01 16.53 -12.39
CA GLU A 133 -20.61 15.39 -11.69
C GLU A 133 -21.55 14.53 -12.56
N ASN A 134 -22.11 15.11 -13.63
CA ASN A 134 -23.00 14.42 -14.55
C ASN A 134 -22.26 13.90 -15.80
N ASN A 135 -20.98 14.19 -15.93
CA ASN A 135 -20.15 13.84 -17.08
C ASN A 135 -18.76 13.34 -16.62
N LEU A 136 -18.75 12.40 -15.69
CA LEU A 136 -17.54 11.73 -15.26
C LEU A 136 -17.07 10.72 -16.33
N PRO A 137 -15.75 10.61 -16.58
CA PRO A 137 -15.20 9.53 -17.38
C PRO A 137 -15.52 8.16 -16.78
N PRO A 138 -15.46 7.08 -17.59
CA PRO A 138 -15.46 5.71 -17.10
C PRO A 138 -14.40 5.51 -16.01
N ALA A 139 -14.82 4.85 -14.93
CA ALA A 139 -14.01 4.66 -13.75
C ALA A 139 -14.44 3.38 -13.02
N HIS A 140 -13.52 2.78 -12.28
CA HIS A 140 -13.76 1.59 -11.48
C HIS A 140 -13.14 1.69 -10.08
N LYS A 141 -13.68 0.91 -9.15
CA LYS A 141 -13.04 0.68 -7.85
C LYS A 141 -11.98 -0.42 -7.99
N LEU A 142 -10.88 -0.30 -7.26
CA LEU A 142 -9.93 -1.40 -7.12
C LEU A 142 -10.63 -2.61 -6.49
N VAL A 143 -10.49 -3.78 -7.13
CA VAL A 143 -10.84 -5.06 -6.53
C VAL A 143 -9.60 -5.59 -5.83
N ARG A 144 -9.45 -5.26 -4.54
CA ARG A 144 -8.24 -5.56 -3.77
C ARG A 144 -8.09 -7.07 -3.57
N ARG A 145 -6.89 -7.57 -3.82
CA ARG A 145 -6.45 -8.93 -3.52
C ARG A 145 -5.70 -8.91 -2.19
N VAL A 146 -6.07 -9.78 -1.27
CA VAL A 146 -5.46 -9.84 0.08
C VAL A 146 -5.10 -11.27 0.45
N PRO A 147 -4.04 -11.47 1.26
CA PRO A 147 -3.73 -12.78 1.81
C PRO A 147 -4.85 -13.26 2.72
N ARG A 148 -5.01 -14.58 2.82
CA ARG A 148 -6.04 -15.22 3.64
C ARG A 148 -5.56 -16.57 4.18
N LEU A 149 -6.21 -17.04 5.23
CA LEU A 149 -6.00 -18.39 5.75
C LEU A 149 -7.12 -19.32 5.29
N GLU A 150 -6.74 -20.48 4.77
CA GLU A 150 -7.62 -21.61 4.50
C GLU A 150 -7.19 -22.79 5.37
N GLY A 151 -7.66 -22.82 6.62
CA GLY A 151 -7.13 -23.73 7.63
C GLY A 151 -5.73 -23.28 8.08
N ASP A 152 -4.74 -24.17 7.91
CA ASP A 152 -3.32 -23.93 8.16
C ASP A 152 -2.53 -23.52 6.90
N CYS A 153 -3.24 -23.28 5.79
CA CYS A 153 -2.68 -22.82 4.53
C CYS A 153 -2.79 -21.30 4.41
N LEU A 154 -1.65 -20.61 4.35
CA LEU A 154 -1.60 -19.20 3.99
C LEU A 154 -1.69 -19.06 2.47
N VAL A 155 -2.77 -18.46 1.98
CA VAL A 155 -2.95 -18.18 0.57
C VAL A 155 -2.59 -16.74 0.28
N VAL A 156 -1.61 -16.52 -0.61
CA VAL A 156 -1.07 -15.20 -0.94
C VAL A 156 -1.31 -14.90 -2.41
N PRO A 157 -2.09 -13.86 -2.75
CA PRO A 157 -2.21 -13.41 -4.12
C PRO A 157 -0.93 -12.71 -4.55
N LEU A 158 -0.46 -12.93 -5.77
CA LEU A 158 0.77 -12.33 -6.28
C LEU A 158 0.59 -11.75 -7.68
N THR A 159 1.53 -10.91 -8.09
CA THR A 159 1.84 -10.70 -9.51
C THR A 159 2.57 -11.92 -10.09
N GLU A 160 2.69 -12.00 -11.42
CA GLU A 160 3.52 -13.06 -12.03
C GLU A 160 5.01 -12.88 -11.68
N SER A 161 5.50 -11.64 -11.66
CA SER A 161 6.90 -11.34 -11.32
C SER A 161 7.22 -11.76 -9.88
N SER A 162 6.39 -11.35 -8.93
CA SER A 162 6.62 -11.69 -7.52
C SER A 162 6.54 -13.20 -7.28
N LEU A 163 5.69 -13.93 -8.02
CA LEU A 163 5.68 -15.38 -7.96
C LEU A 163 7.00 -15.98 -8.47
N ASP A 164 7.53 -15.47 -9.59
CA ASP A 164 8.79 -15.95 -10.14
C ASP A 164 9.95 -15.71 -9.16
N ASP A 165 10.04 -14.52 -8.56
CA ASP A 165 11.06 -14.16 -7.57
C ASP A 165 11.00 -15.09 -6.34
N ILE A 166 9.80 -15.30 -5.77
CA ILE A 166 9.61 -16.18 -4.61
C ILE A 166 9.97 -17.63 -4.93
N VAL A 167 9.67 -18.10 -6.14
CA VAL A 167 10.00 -19.46 -6.58
C VAL A 167 11.51 -19.61 -6.81
N GLU A 168 12.19 -18.58 -7.31
CA GLU A 168 13.64 -18.59 -7.47
C GLU A 168 14.36 -18.62 -6.10
N ASP A 169 13.92 -17.77 -5.17
CA ASP A 169 14.55 -17.61 -3.86
C ASP A 169 14.14 -18.70 -2.86
N GLY A 170 12.96 -19.31 -3.05
CA GLY A 170 12.35 -20.22 -2.08
C GLY A 170 11.92 -19.54 -0.77
N LEU A 171 11.78 -18.22 -0.78
CA LEU A 171 11.41 -17.39 0.36
C LEU A 171 10.23 -16.50 0.00
N LEU A 172 9.14 -16.59 0.75
CA LEU A 172 8.10 -15.57 0.73
C LEU A 172 8.39 -14.56 1.84
N HIS A 173 8.64 -13.32 1.45
CA HIS A 173 8.74 -12.18 2.35
C HIS A 173 7.41 -11.45 2.38
N LEU A 174 6.80 -11.33 3.57
CA LEU A 174 5.53 -10.66 3.77
C LEU A 174 5.74 -9.51 4.75
N SER A 175 5.55 -8.28 4.27
CA SER A 175 5.79 -7.10 5.09
C SER A 175 4.79 -7.01 6.24
N VAL A 176 5.29 -6.61 7.40
CA VAL A 176 4.54 -6.62 8.65
C VAL A 176 3.62 -5.40 8.69
N THR A 177 2.36 -5.64 8.37
CA THR A 177 1.25 -4.67 8.37
C THR A 177 0.19 -5.11 9.37
N ASP A 178 -0.69 -4.20 9.77
CA ASP A 178 -1.78 -4.53 10.70
C ASP A 178 -2.67 -5.65 10.14
N GLU A 179 -2.90 -5.68 8.83
CA GLU A 179 -3.68 -6.73 8.16
C GLU A 179 -2.99 -8.10 8.23
N VAL A 180 -1.67 -8.14 7.99
CA VAL A 180 -0.89 -9.39 8.07
C VAL A 180 -0.80 -9.89 9.50
N VAL A 181 -0.58 -9.00 10.47
CA VAL A 181 -0.59 -9.35 11.90
C VAL A 181 -1.96 -9.88 12.28
N ALA A 182 -3.05 -9.17 11.99
CA ALA A 182 -4.40 -9.62 12.31
C ALA A 182 -4.77 -10.96 11.68
N LEU A 183 -4.25 -11.25 10.48
CA LEU A 183 -4.46 -12.53 9.80
C LEU A 183 -3.81 -13.68 10.55
N LEU A 184 -2.55 -13.49 10.98
CA LEU A 184 -1.69 -14.57 11.47
C LEU A 184 -1.59 -14.64 12.99
N GLU A 185 -1.96 -13.59 13.72
CA GLU A 185 -1.93 -13.56 15.17
C GLU A 185 -2.93 -14.55 15.78
N LYS A 186 -2.47 -15.27 16.81
CA LYS A 186 -3.29 -16.14 17.67
C LYS A 186 -4.18 -15.29 18.57
N PRO A 187 -5.39 -15.75 18.91
CA PRO A 187 -6.17 -15.14 20.00
C PRO A 187 -5.30 -14.98 21.25
N ILE A 188 -5.43 -13.85 21.95
CA ILE A 188 -4.60 -13.53 23.13
C ILE A 188 -4.66 -14.65 24.17
N GLU A 189 -5.78 -15.35 24.28
CA GLU A 189 -5.98 -16.47 25.20
C GLU A 189 -5.19 -17.73 24.85
N GLU A 190 -4.77 -17.87 23.59
CA GLU A 190 -3.96 -18.98 23.08
C GLU A 190 -2.46 -18.66 23.10
N GLN A 191 -2.07 -17.40 23.30
CA GLN A 191 -0.67 -16.99 23.37
C GLN A 191 -0.06 -17.42 24.72
N THR A 192 0.84 -18.42 24.68
CA THR A 192 1.44 -18.96 25.91
C THR A 192 2.71 -18.23 26.34
N THR A 193 3.39 -17.58 25.39
CA THR A 193 4.64 -16.82 25.61
C THR A 193 4.67 -15.58 24.72
N ALA A 194 5.63 -14.68 24.96
CA ALA A 194 5.86 -13.52 24.09
C ALA A 194 6.40 -13.89 22.69
N GLU A 195 6.81 -15.14 22.48
CA GLU A 195 7.29 -15.65 21.18
C GLU A 195 6.19 -16.46 20.46
N ASP A 196 5.14 -16.86 21.18
CA ASP A 196 4.03 -17.68 20.71
C ASP A 196 2.84 -16.83 20.26
N ILE A 197 3.11 -15.86 19.37
CA ILE A 197 2.13 -14.86 18.93
C ILE A 197 1.39 -15.30 17.66
N PHE A 198 2.06 -15.99 16.73
CA PHE A 198 1.52 -16.31 15.41
C PHE A 198 1.04 -17.75 15.30
N LYS A 199 -0.03 -17.95 14.52
CA LYS A 199 -0.57 -19.25 14.12
C LYS A 199 0.48 -20.02 13.35
N ASP A 200 0.49 -21.34 13.54
CA ASP A 200 1.34 -22.21 12.73
C ASP A 200 0.80 -22.24 11.30
N VAL A 201 1.68 -21.91 10.34
CA VAL A 201 1.41 -22.01 8.91
C VAL A 201 2.24 -23.17 8.37
N PHE A 202 1.58 -24.26 7.97
CA PHE A 202 2.27 -25.45 7.48
C PHE A 202 2.43 -25.45 5.96
N THR A 203 1.54 -24.75 5.26
CA THR A 203 1.62 -24.61 3.80
C THR A 203 1.37 -23.18 3.37
N VAL A 204 2.01 -22.80 2.27
CA VAL A 204 1.77 -21.53 1.58
C VAL A 204 1.27 -21.85 0.18
N ARG A 205 0.14 -21.25 -0.22
CA ARG A 205 -0.37 -21.31 -1.58
C ARG A 205 -0.22 -19.94 -2.25
N LEU A 206 0.61 -19.89 -3.27
CA LEU A 206 0.86 -18.69 -4.06
C LEU A 206 -0.08 -18.68 -5.27
N GLU A 207 -0.86 -17.60 -5.42
CA GLU A 207 -1.88 -17.46 -6.47
C GLU A 207 -1.56 -16.22 -7.34
N SER A 208 -1.03 -16.43 -8.54
CA SER A 208 -0.93 -15.38 -9.57
C SER A 208 -2.14 -15.44 -10.51
N PRO A 209 -2.31 -14.47 -11.44
CA PRO A 209 -3.41 -14.49 -12.40
C PRO A 209 -3.48 -15.78 -13.24
N THR A 210 -2.35 -16.44 -13.49
CA THR A 210 -2.29 -17.63 -14.35
C THR A 210 -1.81 -18.91 -13.67
N ARG A 211 -1.26 -18.82 -12.45
CA ARG A 211 -0.65 -19.96 -11.75
C ARG A 211 -1.12 -20.07 -10.31
N THR A 212 -1.15 -21.31 -9.84
CA THR A 212 -1.36 -21.63 -8.42
C THR A 212 -0.34 -22.69 -8.03
N MET A 213 0.43 -22.42 -6.99
CA MET A 213 1.46 -23.31 -6.49
C MET A 213 1.34 -23.43 -4.98
N THR A 214 1.50 -24.64 -4.44
CA THR A 214 1.43 -24.89 -2.99
C THR A 214 2.73 -25.53 -2.53
N PHE A 215 3.29 -24.97 -1.47
CA PHE A 215 4.54 -25.40 -0.88
C PHE A 215 4.34 -25.72 0.59
N GLU A 216 5.08 -26.70 1.11
CA GLU A 216 5.23 -26.85 2.55
C GLU A 216 6.14 -25.75 3.09
N VAL A 217 5.83 -25.25 4.28
CA VAL A 217 6.67 -24.30 5.01
C VAL A 217 7.72 -25.08 5.81
N ALA A 218 8.99 -24.84 5.52
CA ALA A 218 10.11 -25.39 6.27
C ALA A 218 10.37 -24.61 7.56
N GLU A 219 10.21 -23.29 7.50
CA GLU A 219 10.50 -22.36 8.59
C GLU A 219 9.68 -21.08 8.41
N MET A 220 9.21 -20.51 9.53
CA MET A 220 8.50 -19.23 9.58
C MET A 220 9.09 -18.38 10.70
N GLY A 221 9.30 -17.09 10.47
CA GLY A 221 9.73 -16.17 11.52
C GLY A 221 10.01 -14.76 11.02
N TYR A 222 10.43 -13.88 11.94
CA TYR A 222 10.88 -12.54 11.61
C TYR A 222 12.34 -12.53 11.25
N TRP A 223 12.67 -12.12 10.03
CA TRP A 223 14.06 -12.09 9.58
C TRP A 223 14.45 -10.66 9.20
N ASP A 224 15.60 -10.24 9.74
CA ASP A 224 16.25 -8.99 9.36
C ASP A 224 16.94 -9.15 7.99
N TYR A 225 16.91 -8.11 7.18
CA TYR A 225 17.66 -8.10 5.92
C TYR A 225 19.12 -7.75 6.17
N GLN A 226 20.03 -8.59 5.67
CA GLN A 226 21.48 -8.38 5.78
C GLN A 226 22.05 -7.90 4.44
N LEU A 227 22.86 -6.84 4.49
CA LEU A 227 23.62 -6.32 3.36
C LEU A 227 24.89 -7.15 3.11
N GLU A 228 25.53 -6.94 1.96
CA GLU A 228 26.76 -7.67 1.56
C GLU A 228 27.91 -7.53 2.57
N ASP A 229 27.95 -6.43 3.31
CA ASP A 229 28.96 -6.16 4.34
C ASP A 229 28.63 -6.78 5.71
N GLY A 230 27.51 -7.50 5.81
CA GLY A 230 27.04 -8.17 7.03
C GLY A 230 26.32 -7.24 8.02
N SER A 231 25.99 -6.01 7.62
CA SER A 231 25.15 -5.12 8.41
C SER A 231 23.66 -5.29 8.09
N SER A 232 22.77 -5.02 9.05
CA SER A 232 21.32 -5.03 8.80
C SER A 232 20.90 -3.78 8.00
N LEU A 233 20.01 -3.97 7.03
CA LEU A 233 19.27 -2.86 6.41
C LEU A 233 18.49 -2.10 7.49
N LYS A 234 18.50 -0.77 7.40
CA LYS A 234 17.86 0.12 8.37
C LYS A 234 16.61 0.77 7.80
N ALA A 235 15.63 0.99 8.68
CA ALA A 235 14.40 1.73 8.38
C ALA A 235 14.07 2.71 9.52
N ILE A 236 13.16 3.65 9.27
CA ILE A 236 12.70 4.62 10.27
C ILE A 236 11.23 4.35 10.59
N ASN A 237 10.90 4.15 11.87
CA ASN A 237 9.52 3.96 12.31
C ASN A 237 8.79 5.29 12.56
N TRP A 238 7.50 5.24 12.93
CA TRP A 238 6.70 6.42 13.25
C TRP A 238 7.22 7.27 14.42
N ASN A 239 7.99 6.67 15.33
CA ASN A 239 8.63 7.37 16.44
C ASN A 239 9.93 8.09 16.01
N MET A 240 10.26 8.09 14.72
CA MET A 240 11.51 8.59 14.16
C MET A 240 12.75 7.85 14.69
N GLU A 241 12.57 6.60 15.09
CA GLU A 241 13.64 5.72 15.57
C GLU A 241 14.17 4.88 14.41
N GLU A 242 15.49 4.72 14.36
CA GLU A 242 16.12 3.77 13.45
C GLU A 242 15.92 2.35 13.97
N ILE A 243 15.34 1.50 13.14
CA ILE A 243 15.11 0.07 13.40
C ILE A 243 15.81 -0.76 12.33
N ASN A 244 16.00 -2.06 12.59
CA ASN A 244 16.34 -2.99 11.52
C ASN A 244 15.09 -3.19 10.65
N TYR A 245 15.26 -3.24 9.33
CA TYR A 245 14.20 -3.67 8.42
C TYR A 245 14.01 -5.18 8.56
N PHE A 246 12.76 -5.61 8.70
CA PHE A 246 12.41 -7.02 8.86
C PHE A 246 11.06 -7.32 8.21
N ASP A 247 10.92 -8.56 7.74
CA ASP A 247 9.66 -9.11 7.24
C ASP A 247 9.28 -10.36 8.01
N MET A 248 8.01 -10.77 7.86
CA MET A 248 7.62 -12.13 8.17
C MET A 248 7.99 -13.03 6.99
N VAL A 249 8.91 -13.96 7.21
CA VAL A 249 9.46 -14.80 6.17
C VAL A 249 8.96 -16.23 6.30
N PHE A 250 8.58 -16.81 5.16
CA PHE A 250 8.21 -18.22 5.02
C PHE A 250 9.21 -18.88 4.08
N LYS A 251 10.01 -19.80 4.62
CA LYS A 251 10.91 -20.62 3.84
C LYS A 251 10.15 -21.78 3.23
N LEU A 252 10.11 -21.84 1.91
CA LEU A 252 9.33 -22.82 1.16
C LEU A 252 10.19 -24.06 0.84
N LYS A 253 9.58 -25.25 0.89
CA LYS A 253 10.20 -26.47 0.37
C LYS A 253 9.96 -26.57 -1.13
N MET A 254 11.00 -26.21 -1.90
CA MET A 254 11.02 -26.24 -3.37
C MET A 254 11.18 -27.65 -3.95
#